data_AF-A0A928D1B4-F1
#
_entry.id   AF-A0A928D1B4-F1
#
_cell.length_a   1.000
_cell.length_b   1.000
_cell.length_c   1.000
_cell.angle_alpha   90.00
_cell.angle_beta   90.00
_cell.angle_gamma   90.00
#
_symmetry.space_group_name_H-M   'P 1'
#
loop_
_entity.id
_entity.type
_entity.pdbx_description
1 polymer ?
#
loop_
_entity_poly.entity_id
_entity_poly.type
_entity_poly.pdbx_seq_one_letter_code
_entity_poly.pdbx_strand_id
1 'polypeptide(L)' 'MAERQQWCGEKICDICGCEINGVLYDTIRKDRKPEWATMCGKCYPEYGSFIFWGSGQKYEEDEDGEFYLTGGGMPDDM' A
#
# COMPACT_ATOMS: atom_id res chain seq x y z
N MET A 1 -6.30 -7.11 21.46
CA MET A 1 -5.29 -6.13 21.03
C MET A 1 -5.28 -6.25 19.52
N ALA A 2 -5.83 -5.28 18.79
CA ALA A 2 -5.86 -5.37 17.33
C ALA A 2 -4.43 -5.33 16.81
N GLU A 3 -3.96 -6.44 16.25
CA GLU A 3 -2.63 -6.55 15.65
C GLU A 3 -2.59 -5.67 14.40
N ARG A 4 -2.07 -4.45 14.53
CA ARG A 4 -1.84 -3.58 13.38
C ARG A 4 -0.83 -4.27 12.48
N GLN A 5 -1.23 -4.57 11.24
CA GLN A 5 -0.32 -5.22 10.31
C GLN A 5 0.70 -4.18 9.84
N GLN A 6 1.96 -4.38 10.24
CA GLN A 6 3.07 -3.51 9.87
C GLN A 6 3.64 -3.94 8.52
N TRP A 7 3.95 -2.97 7.67
CA TRP A 7 4.69 -3.18 6.44
C TRP A 7 6.17 -3.44 6.74
N CYS A 8 6.69 -4.55 6.26
CA CYS A 8 8.08 -4.95 6.40
C CYS A 8 8.86 -4.98 5.06
N GLY A 9 8.25 -4.49 3.98
CA GLY A 9 8.82 -4.49 2.63
C GLY A 9 9.62 -3.23 2.30
N GLU A 10 10.09 -3.16 1.06
CA GLU A 10 10.77 -1.97 0.53
C GLU A 10 9.79 -0.80 0.41
N LYS A 11 10.17 0.36 0.94
CA LYS A 11 9.40 1.61 0.86
C LYS A 11 9.77 2.41 -0.40
N ILE A 12 9.94 1.73 -1.52
CA ILE A 12 10.30 2.35 -2.81
C ILE A 12 9.12 2.18 -3.76
N CYS A 13 8.75 3.27 -4.43
CA CYS A 13 7.71 3.23 -5.45
C CYS A 13 8.24 2.55 -6.72
N ASP A 14 7.62 1.46 -7.16
CA ASP A 14 7.97 0.74 -8.39
C ASP A 14 7.78 1.60 -9.65
N ILE A 15 6.92 2.62 -9.57
CA ILE A 15 6.59 3.49 -10.70
C ILE A 15 7.60 4.62 -10.86
N CYS A 16 7.88 5.38 -9.78
CA CYS A 16 8.76 6.55 -9.85
C CYS A 16 10.17 6.31 -9.30
N GLY A 17 10.42 5.17 -8.65
CA GLY A 17 11.69 4.84 -8.00
C GLY A 17 12.01 5.69 -6.77
N CYS A 18 11.10 6.54 -6.32
CA CYS A 18 11.30 7.37 -5.14
C CYS A 18 10.92 6.63 -3.85
N GLU A 19 11.54 7.01 -2.75
CA GLU A 19 11.13 6.56 -1.42
C GLU A 19 9.74 7.08 -1.08
N ILE A 20 8.89 6.18 -0.62
CA ILE A 20 7.52 6.45 -0.21
C ILE A 20 7.56 7.00 1.21
N ASN A 21 6.98 8.19 1.41
CA ASN A 21 6.83 8.84 2.71
C ASN A 21 5.35 9.19 2.88
N GLY A 22 4.81 9.05 4.08
CA GLY A 22 3.40 9.33 4.41
C GLY A 22 2.41 8.21 4.07
N VAL A 23 2.23 7.86 2.79
CA VAL A 23 1.26 6.83 2.37
C VAL A 23 1.83 5.90 1.32
N LEU A 24 1.72 4.60 1.60
CA LEU A 24 2.14 3.49 0.75
C LEU A 24 0.94 2.67 0.30
N TYR A 25 0.87 2.39 -0.98
CA TYR A 25 -0.15 1.55 -1.58
C TYR A 25 0.52 0.31 -2.17
N ASP A 26 0.12 -0.86 -1.70
CA ASP A 26 0.53 -2.13 -2.28
C ASP A 26 -0.66 -2.68 -3.05
N THR A 27 -0.66 -2.54 -4.37
CA THR A 27 -1.81 -2.91 -5.20
C THR A 27 -1.36 -3.38 -6.57
N ILE A 28 -2.30 -4.00 -7.27
CA ILE A 28 -2.10 -4.45 -8.63
C ILE A 28 -2.00 -3.22 -9.55
N ARG A 29 -1.01 -3.22 -10.43
CA ARG A 29 -0.90 -2.23 -11.51
C ARG A 29 -2.08 -2.33 -12.47
N LYS A 30 -2.71 -1.20 -12.81
CA LYS A 30 -3.74 -1.16 -13.85
C LYS A 30 -3.16 -1.02 -15.26
N ASP A 31 -1.93 -0.52 -15.38
CA ASP A 31 -1.25 -0.23 -16.66
C ASP A 31 -0.52 -1.42 -17.27
N ARG A 32 -0.22 -2.43 -16.45
CA ARG A 32 0.48 -3.67 -16.84
C ARG A 32 -0.35 -4.90 -16.47
N LYS A 33 0.22 -6.10 -16.74
CA LYS A 33 -0.31 -7.37 -16.23
C LYS A 33 -0.60 -7.27 -14.72
N PRO A 34 -1.47 -8.14 -14.18
CA PRO A 34 -1.80 -8.14 -12.76
C PRO A 34 -0.59 -8.57 -11.93
N GLU A 35 0.30 -7.62 -11.70
CA GLU A 35 1.51 -7.72 -10.92
C GLU A 35 1.36 -6.77 -9.73
N TRP A 36 1.67 -7.28 -8.55
CA TRP A 36 1.72 -6.49 -7.33
C TRP A 36 2.85 -5.47 -7.46
N ALA A 37 2.54 -4.22 -7.12
CA ALA A 37 3.52 -3.15 -7.12
C ALA A 37 3.26 -2.21 -5.94
N THR A 38 4.36 -1.79 -5.33
CA THR A 38 4.36 -0.80 -4.28
C THR A 38 4.37 0.60 -4.92
N MET A 39 3.42 1.44 -4.53
CA MET A 39 3.19 2.77 -5.09
C MET A 39 3.08 3.82 -4.01
N CYS A 40 3.62 5.00 -4.28
CA CYS A 40 3.36 6.17 -3.46
C CYS A 40 1.96 6.76 -3.77
N GLY A 41 1.43 7.58 -2.86
CA GLY A 41 0.15 8.25 -3.08
C GLY A 41 0.07 9.21 -4.27
N LYS A 42 1.21 9.57 -4.89
CA LYS A 42 1.23 10.32 -6.15
C LYS A 42 1.03 9.42 -7.37
N CYS A 43 1.60 8.22 -7.37
CA CYS A 43 1.51 7.27 -8.48
C CYS A 43 0.22 6.44 -8.43
N TYR A 44 -0.29 6.14 -7.23
CA TYR A 44 -1.53 5.39 -7.04
C TYR A 44 -2.73 5.88 -7.88
N PRO A 45 -3.11 7.18 -7.93
CA PRO A 45 -4.27 7.60 -8.74
C PRO A 45 -4.09 7.36 -10.24
N GLU A 46 -2.84 7.39 -10.72
CA GLU A 46 -2.53 7.24 -12.14
C GLU A 46 -2.31 5.78 -12.55
N TYR A 47 -1.72 4.93 -11.69
CA TYR A 47 -1.31 3.55 -12.02
C TYR A 47 -1.93 2.47 -11.12
N GLY A 48 -2.40 2.85 -9.93
CA GLY A 48 -3.01 1.95 -8.97
C GLY A 48 -4.40 1.52 -9.40
N SER A 49 -4.78 0.32 -8.97
CA SER A 49 -6.10 -0.25 -9.20
C SER A 49 -7.01 0.02 -7.99
N PHE A 50 -7.55 -1.01 -7.34
CA PHE A 50 -8.45 -0.86 -6.19
C PHE A 50 -7.81 -1.40 -4.91
N ILE A 51 -7.99 -0.66 -3.82
CA ILE A 51 -7.70 -1.14 -2.46
C ILE A 51 -8.88 -1.95 -1.96
N PHE A 52 -8.68 -3.26 -1.87
CA PHE A 52 -9.66 -4.22 -1.39
C PHE A 52 -8.95 -5.48 -0.89
N TRP A 53 -9.59 -6.23 -0.01
CA TRP A 53 -9.04 -7.48 0.49
C TRP A 53 -8.72 -8.44 -0.67
N GLY A 54 -7.45 -8.81 -0.80
CA GLY A 54 -6.92 -9.64 -1.89
C GLY A 54 -6.58 -8.92 -3.20
N SER A 55 -6.83 -7.60 -3.32
CA SER A 55 -6.58 -6.81 -4.55
C SER A 55 -5.73 -5.55 -4.32
N GLY A 56 -5.66 -5.05 -3.09
CA GLY A 56 -4.80 -3.93 -2.76
C GLY A 56 -4.92 -3.52 -1.29
N GLN A 57 -3.80 -3.06 -0.74
CA GLN A 57 -3.62 -2.70 0.65
C GLN A 57 -3.07 -1.28 0.73
N LYS A 58 -3.59 -0.49 1.66
CA LYS A 58 -3.14 0.86 1.96
C LYS A 58 -2.47 0.84 3.32
N TYR A 59 -1.27 1.40 3.36
CA TYR A 59 -0.49 1.63 4.56
C TYR A 59 -0.23 3.12 4.73
N GLU A 60 -0.17 3.56 5.97
CA GLU A 60 0.12 4.95 6.35
C GLU A 60 1.31 4.96 7.30
N GLU A 61 2.22 5.92 7.09
CA GLU A 61 3.42 6.13 7.88
C GLU A 61 3.06 6.76 9.23
N ASP A 62 3.59 6.18 10.30
CA ASP A 62 3.50 6.69 11.66
C ASP A 62 4.69 7.59 12.03
N GLU A 63 4.70 8.19 13.21
CA GLU A 63 5.74 9.14 13.65
C GLU A 63 7.15 8.51 13.70
N ASP A 64 7.22 7.18 13.88
CA ASP A 64 8.45 6.38 13.84
C ASP A 64 8.96 6.07 12.43
N GLY A 65 8.24 6.49 11.37
CA GLY A 65 8.58 6.16 9.97
C GLY A 65 8.22 4.72 9.58
N GLU A 66 7.37 4.08 10.39
CA GLU A 66 6.86 2.74 10.14
C GLU A 66 5.48 2.80 9.48
N PHE A 67 5.24 1.91 8.52
CA PHE A 67 4.00 1.87 7.77
C PHE A 67 3.05 0.84 8.36
N TYR A 68 1.82 1.25 8.66
CA TYR A 68 0.79 0.39 9.23
C TYR A 68 -0.41 0.31 8.30
N LEU A 69 -1.00 -0.88 8.19
CA LEU A 69 -2.17 -1.13 7.37
C LEU A 69 -3.35 -0.30 7.86
N THR A 70 -3.83 0.61 7.02
CA THR A 70 -5.01 1.47 7.31
C THR A 70 -6.19 1.17 6.39
N GLY A 71 -6.00 0.42 5.30
CA GLY A 71 -7.09 0.03 4.39
C GLY A 71 -6.77 -1.19 3.54
N GLY A 72 -7.80 -1.92 3.08
CA GLY A 72 -7.62 -3.13 2.27
C GLY A 72 -7.30 -4.41 3.05
N GLY A 73 -7.22 -4.32 4.38
CA GLY A 73 -7.16 -5.47 5.29
C GLY A 73 -8.52 -6.15 5.48
N MET A 74 -8.50 -7.33 6.09
CA MET A 74 -9.72 -8.03 6.51
C MET A 74 -10.56 -7.08 7.38
N PRO A 75 -11.88 -6.95 7.16
CA PRO A 75 -12.74 -6.34 8.17
C PRO A 75 -12.57 -7.15 9.46
N ASP A 76 -12.28 -6.48 10.57
CA ASP A 76 -12.35 -7.11 11.89
C ASP A 76 -13.75 -7.73 12.01
N ASP A 77 -13.77 -9.03 12.24
CA ASP A 77 -14.91 -9.94 12.31
C ASP A 77 -16.16 -9.26 12.89
N MET A 78 -17.25 -9.23 12.10
CA MET A 78 -18.53 -8.57 12.44
C MET A 78 -19.37 -9.43 13.39
#